data_AF-A0A3A4S5B7-F1
#
_entry.id   AF-A0A3A4S5B7-F1
#
_cell.length_a   1.000
_cell.length_b   1.000
_cell.length_c   1.000
_cell.angle_alpha   90.00
_cell.angle_beta   90.00
_cell.angle_gamma   90.00
#
_symmetry.space_group_name_H-M   'P 1'
#
loop_
_entity.id
_entity.type
_entity.pdbx_description
1 polymer ?
#
loop_
_entity_poly.entity_id
_entity_poly.type
_entity_poly.pdbx_seq_one_letter_code
_entity_poly.pdbx_strand_id
1 'polypeptide(L)'
;MKVQRLIEKYKKLEGVWNTEGAELARQIFLQDLEQLDKPQPVKVPQFVAEWIEEARKACKDVAELFEFDFTNDEVRKWFMQERPFDLVARAWLDGYEVEEEKRYIVSLNNGQPLTKTQSGKVLYFNQNIITGNYKFTRKELEEAGFGWVFDCPGIEIEEVE
;
A
#
# COMPACT_ATOMS: atom_id res chain seq x y z
N MET A 1 -13.22 -18.34 24.67
CA MET A 1 -13.43 -19.45 23.71
C MET A 1 -12.78 -19.01 22.40
N LYS A 2 -11.84 -19.78 21.82
CA LYS A 2 -11.15 -19.38 20.56
C LYS A 2 -12.17 -19.36 19.41
N VAL A 3 -12.12 -18.36 18.52
CA VAL A 3 -13.05 -18.23 17.38
C VAL A 3 -13.05 -19.48 16.51
N GLN A 4 -11.88 -20.09 16.29
CA GLN A 4 -11.73 -21.41 15.64
C GLN A 4 -12.64 -22.51 16.23
N ARG A 5 -12.77 -22.58 17.57
CA ARG A 5 -13.65 -23.57 18.23
C ARG A 5 -15.14 -23.25 18.02
N LEU A 6 -15.50 -21.98 17.88
CA LEU A 6 -16.86 -21.57 17.56
C LEU A 6 -17.20 -21.95 16.11
N ILE A 7 -16.30 -21.67 15.16
CA ILE A 7 -16.47 -22.06 13.76
C ILE A 7 -16.69 -23.57 13.64
N GLU A 8 -15.85 -24.40 14.29
CA GLU A 8 -16.05 -25.86 14.32
C GLU A 8 -17.40 -26.26 14.91
N LYS A 9 -17.83 -25.60 16.00
CA LYS A 9 -19.13 -25.86 16.63
C LYS A 9 -20.28 -25.57 15.67
N TYR A 10 -20.27 -24.43 14.99
CA TYR A 10 -21.33 -24.04 14.05
C TYR A 10 -21.32 -24.91 12.77
N LYS A 11 -20.15 -25.34 12.28
CA LYS A 11 -20.07 -26.31 11.18
C LYS A 11 -20.74 -27.64 11.53
N LYS A 12 -20.60 -28.12 12.78
CA LYS A 12 -21.27 -29.35 13.25
C LYS A 12 -22.79 -29.23 13.40
N LEU A 13 -23.34 -28.02 13.39
CA LEU A 13 -24.78 -27.80 13.46
C LEU A 13 -25.46 -27.86 12.07
N GLU A 14 -24.69 -28.22 11.04
CA GLU A 14 -25.23 -28.34 9.69
C GLU A 14 -26.28 -29.42 9.55
N GLY A 15 -27.45 -29.03 9.03
CA GLY A 15 -28.61 -29.91 8.89
C GLY A 15 -29.26 -30.32 10.21
N VAL A 16 -28.75 -29.88 11.37
CA VAL A 16 -29.33 -30.20 12.69
C VAL A 16 -30.64 -29.43 12.89
N TRP A 17 -30.67 -28.16 12.48
CA TRP A 17 -31.87 -27.31 12.50
C TRP A 17 -32.27 -27.00 11.06
N ASN A 18 -33.18 -27.80 10.53
CA ASN A 18 -33.52 -27.87 9.10
C ASN A 18 -34.58 -26.85 8.64
N THR A 19 -34.79 -25.77 9.38
CA THR A 19 -35.61 -24.65 8.91
C THR A 19 -34.74 -23.69 8.11
N GLU A 20 -35.24 -23.18 6.98
CA GLU A 20 -34.49 -22.28 6.09
C GLU A 20 -33.89 -21.08 6.85
N GLY A 21 -34.63 -20.49 7.79
CA GLY A 21 -34.16 -19.37 8.59
C GLY A 21 -33.02 -19.71 9.56
N ALA A 22 -33.03 -20.92 10.16
CA ALA A 22 -31.97 -21.35 11.07
C ALA A 22 -30.67 -21.66 10.31
N GLU A 23 -30.80 -22.28 9.13
CA GLU A 23 -29.68 -22.57 8.24
C GLU A 23 -29.02 -21.29 7.71
N LEU A 24 -29.82 -20.33 7.26
CA LEU A 24 -29.34 -19.02 6.84
C LEU A 24 -28.60 -18.28 7.97
N ALA A 25 -29.17 -18.26 9.17
CA ALA A 25 -28.52 -17.63 10.33
C ALA A 25 -27.18 -18.30 10.67
N ARG A 26 -27.09 -19.64 10.60
CA ARG A 26 -25.84 -20.38 10.81
C ARG A 26 -24.76 -19.96 9.81
N GLN A 27 -25.13 -19.82 8.54
CA GLN A 27 -24.21 -19.40 7.48
C GLN A 27 -23.70 -17.97 7.70
N ILE A 28 -24.58 -17.04 8.06
CA ILE A 28 -24.21 -15.66 8.41
C ILE A 28 -23.24 -15.65 9.59
N PHE A 29 -23.55 -16.37 10.68
CA PHE A 29 -22.67 -16.43 11.84
C PHE A 29 -21.30 -17.05 11.53
N LEU A 30 -21.25 -18.06 10.65
CA LEU A 30 -19.98 -18.62 10.19
C LEU A 30 -19.16 -17.58 9.41
N GLN A 31 -19.80 -16.82 8.52
CA GLN A 31 -19.13 -15.75 7.77
C GLN A 31 -18.61 -14.64 8.69
N ASP A 32 -19.39 -14.24 9.70
CA ASP A 32 -18.97 -13.23 10.68
C ASP A 32 -17.79 -13.73 11.53
N LEU A 33 -17.85 -14.98 12.00
CA LEU A 33 -16.78 -15.60 12.78
C LEU A 33 -15.50 -15.78 11.97
N GLU A 34 -15.60 -16.10 10.68
CA GLU A 34 -14.45 -16.21 9.78
C GLU A 34 -13.77 -14.85 9.50
N GLN A 35 -14.47 -13.73 9.73
CA GLN A 35 -13.94 -12.39 9.58
C GLN A 35 -13.38 -11.80 10.89
N LEU A 36 -13.94 -12.17 12.05
CA LEU A 36 -13.60 -11.62 13.37
C LEU A 36 -12.13 -11.77 13.77
N ASP A 37 -11.48 -12.88 13.39
CA ASP A 37 -10.09 -13.18 13.76
C ASP A 37 -9.09 -12.93 12.60
N LYS A 38 -9.54 -12.38 11.46
CA LYS A 38 -8.62 -12.04 10.37
C LYS A 38 -7.89 -10.74 10.74
N PRO A 39 -6.56 -10.76 10.88
CA PRO A 39 -5.81 -9.54 11.06
C PRO A 39 -6.04 -8.64 9.84
N GLN A 40 -6.34 -7.36 10.09
CA GLN A 40 -6.47 -6.40 9.00
C GLN A 40 -5.09 -6.19 8.38
N PRO A 41 -4.95 -6.31 7.05
CA PRO A 41 -3.68 -6.07 6.40
C PRO A 41 -3.25 -4.64 6.68
N VAL A 42 -1.99 -4.48 7.07
CA VAL A 42 -1.42 -3.15 7.28
C VAL A 42 -1.07 -2.54 5.93
N LYS A 43 -1.08 -1.21 5.87
CA LYS A 43 -0.63 -0.48 4.70
C LYS A 43 0.88 -0.21 4.80
N VAL A 44 1.62 -0.55 3.76
CA VAL A 44 3.07 -0.30 3.67
C VAL A 44 3.44 0.36 2.34
N PRO A 45 4.44 1.25 2.30
CA PRO A 45 4.92 1.81 1.03
C PRO A 45 5.48 0.74 0.10
N GLN A 46 5.42 1.01 -1.22
CA GLN A 46 5.94 0.10 -2.26
C GLN A 46 7.39 -0.34 -2.04
N PHE A 47 8.29 0.57 -1.68
CA PHE A 47 9.70 0.22 -1.44
C PHE A 47 9.90 -0.67 -0.19
N VAL A 48 8.98 -0.61 0.79
CA VAL A 48 8.98 -1.50 1.96
C VAL A 48 8.40 -2.86 1.59
N ALA A 49 7.35 -2.90 0.78
CA ALA A 49 6.78 -4.13 0.24
C ALA A 49 7.84 -4.93 -0.54
N GLU A 50 8.57 -4.26 -1.44
CA GLU A 50 9.68 -4.88 -2.19
C GLU A 50 10.76 -5.45 -1.27
N TRP A 51 11.15 -4.69 -0.25
CA TRP A 51 12.11 -5.16 0.77
C TRP A 51 11.59 -6.38 1.56
N ILE A 52 10.31 -6.40 1.95
CA ILE A 52 9.68 -7.55 2.61
C ILE A 52 9.74 -8.81 1.70
N GLU A 53 9.43 -8.67 0.41
CA GLU A 53 9.48 -9.80 -0.54
C GLU A 53 10.90 -10.30 -0.81
N GLU A 54 11.89 -9.41 -0.76
CA GLU A 54 13.31 -9.81 -0.77
C GLU A 54 13.68 -10.58 0.49
N ALA A 55 13.30 -10.07 1.66
CA ALA A 55 13.53 -10.75 2.93
C ALA A 55 12.85 -12.13 2.96
N ARG A 56 11.66 -12.30 2.38
CA ARG A 56 10.96 -13.61 2.27
C ARG A 56 11.76 -14.70 1.56
N LYS A 57 12.72 -14.33 0.71
CA LYS A 57 13.58 -15.30 0.00
C LYS A 57 14.73 -15.81 0.87
N ALA A 58 15.14 -15.03 1.87
CA ALA A 58 16.33 -15.30 2.69
C ALA A 58 15.97 -15.68 4.15
N CYS A 59 14.92 -15.07 4.70
CA CYS A 59 14.51 -15.18 6.10
C CYS A 59 13.37 -16.20 6.26
N LYS A 60 13.40 -16.95 7.36
CA LYS A 60 12.40 -17.98 7.71
C LYS A 60 11.34 -17.46 8.67
N ASP A 61 11.69 -16.51 9.52
CA ASP A 61 10.83 -15.98 10.56
C ASP A 61 11.05 -14.47 10.78
N VAL A 62 10.25 -13.89 11.70
CA VAL A 62 10.27 -12.46 12.00
C VAL A 62 11.56 -12.03 12.70
N ALA A 63 12.24 -12.92 13.41
CA ALA A 63 13.51 -12.58 14.05
C ALA A 63 14.61 -12.40 12.99
N GLU A 64 14.70 -13.34 12.05
CA GLU A 64 15.60 -13.23 10.89
C GLU A 64 15.26 -12.01 10.00
N LEU A 65 13.97 -11.64 9.88
CA LEU A 65 13.54 -10.43 9.17
C LEU A 65 14.10 -9.14 9.81
N PHE A 66 14.11 -9.06 11.14
CA PHE A 66 14.63 -7.87 11.84
C PHE A 66 16.16 -7.77 11.82
N GLU A 67 16.83 -8.87 11.53
CA GLU A 67 18.28 -8.89 11.25
C GLU A 67 18.61 -8.71 9.76
N PHE A 68 17.59 -8.67 8.89
CA PHE A 68 17.79 -8.52 7.46
C PHE A 68 18.24 -7.10 7.11
N ASP A 69 19.32 -7.01 6.33
CA ASP A 69 19.91 -5.73 5.94
C ASP A 69 18.93 -4.87 5.13
N PHE A 70 18.98 -3.56 5.37
CA PHE A 70 18.25 -2.60 4.54
C PHE A 70 18.91 -2.52 3.16
N THR A 71 18.17 -2.87 2.12
CA THR A 71 18.69 -2.94 0.75
C THR A 71 18.87 -1.57 0.10
N ASN A 72 18.24 -0.52 0.66
CA ASN A 72 18.42 0.86 0.24
C ASN A 72 18.20 1.86 1.39
N ASP A 73 18.58 3.13 1.15
CA ASP A 73 18.43 4.21 2.12
C ASP A 73 16.97 4.60 2.40
N GLU A 74 16.03 4.34 1.49
CA GLU A 74 14.60 4.67 1.69
C GLU A 74 13.97 3.77 2.74
N VAL A 75 14.21 2.46 2.65
CA VAL A 75 13.83 1.48 3.66
C VAL A 75 14.42 1.90 5.00
N ARG A 76 15.73 2.20 5.05
CA ARG A 76 16.40 2.63 6.28
C ARG A 76 15.77 3.88 6.90
N LYS A 77 15.48 4.91 6.08
CA LYS A 77 14.83 6.15 6.54
C LYS A 77 13.40 5.90 7.03
N TRP A 78 12.66 5.02 6.37
CA TRP A 78 11.31 4.66 6.79
C TRP A 78 11.31 3.97 8.16
N PHE A 79 12.30 3.11 8.43
CA PHE A 79 12.49 2.49 9.76
C PHE A 79 12.87 3.46 10.89
N MET A 80 13.17 4.74 10.60
CA MET A 80 13.40 5.77 11.62
C MET A 80 12.12 6.49 12.07
N GLN A 81 10.96 6.18 11.46
CA GLN A 81 9.66 6.75 11.81
C GLN A 81 9.07 6.08 13.07
N GLU A 82 7.88 6.49 13.50
CA GLU A 82 7.20 5.85 14.64
C GLU A 82 6.59 4.49 14.25
N ARG A 83 6.93 3.44 15.02
CA ARG A 83 6.40 2.06 14.90
C ARG A 83 6.58 1.30 13.56
N PRO A 84 7.64 1.50 12.77
CA PRO A 84 7.84 0.78 11.50
C PRO A 84 8.07 -0.73 11.71
N PHE A 85 8.69 -1.12 12.82
CA PHE A 85 8.91 -2.54 13.16
C PHE A 85 7.59 -3.29 13.44
N ASP A 86 6.64 -2.66 14.13
CA ASP A 86 5.32 -3.26 14.39
C ASP A 86 4.54 -3.46 13.09
N LEU A 87 4.61 -2.47 12.19
CA LEU A 87 3.97 -2.54 10.87
C LEU A 87 4.59 -3.65 10.03
N VAL A 88 5.92 -3.74 9.95
CA VAL A 88 6.60 -4.77 9.18
C VAL A 88 6.35 -6.17 9.74
N ALA A 89 6.36 -6.35 11.06
CA ALA A 89 6.03 -7.64 11.67
C ALA A 89 4.60 -8.08 11.33
N ARG A 90 3.63 -7.16 11.38
CA ARG A 90 2.24 -7.44 10.96
C ARG A 90 2.17 -7.74 9.47
N ALA A 91 2.80 -6.93 8.63
CA ALA A 91 2.87 -7.15 7.18
C ALA A 91 3.42 -8.54 6.84
N TRP A 92 4.47 -8.97 7.57
CA TRP A 92 5.08 -10.27 7.39
C TRP A 92 4.16 -11.43 7.79
N LEU A 93 3.51 -11.34 8.94
CA LEU A 93 2.71 -12.42 9.53
C LEU A 93 1.30 -12.51 8.94
N ASP A 94 0.68 -11.34 8.75
CA ASP A 94 -0.75 -11.18 8.50
C ASP A 94 -1.05 -10.78 7.05
N GLY A 95 -0.02 -10.39 6.29
CA GLY A 95 -0.13 -9.78 4.98
C GLY A 95 -0.28 -8.26 5.04
N TYR A 96 -0.16 -7.62 3.88
CA TYR A 96 -0.20 -6.16 3.77
C TYR A 96 -0.85 -5.72 2.45
N GLU A 97 -1.34 -4.48 2.45
CA GLU A 97 -1.70 -3.74 1.26
C GLU A 97 -0.57 -2.75 0.96
N VAL A 98 -0.25 -2.59 -0.33
CA VAL A 98 0.67 -1.54 -0.75
C VAL A 98 -0.08 -0.21 -0.72
N GLU A 99 0.48 0.79 -0.04
CA GLU A 99 -0.01 2.17 -0.18
C GLU A 99 0.15 2.62 -1.62
N GLU A 100 -0.95 3.02 -2.24
CA GLU A 100 -0.90 3.66 -3.56
C GLU A 100 0.00 4.90 -3.46
N GLU A 101 1.06 4.90 -4.25
CA GLU A 101 2.01 6.01 -4.27
C GLU A 101 1.30 7.24 -4.84
N LYS A 102 1.20 8.30 -4.03
CA LYS A 102 0.60 9.57 -4.44
C LYS A 102 1.21 10.05 -5.75
N ARG A 103 0.34 10.31 -6.72
CA ARG A 103 0.75 10.87 -8.01
C ARG A 103 0.35 12.32 -8.11
N TYR A 104 1.11 13.07 -8.88
CA TYR A 104 0.97 14.51 -9.01
C TYR A 104 0.92 14.87 -10.48
N ILE A 105 -0.08 15.68 -10.83
CA ILE A 105 -0.07 16.46 -12.06
C ILE A 105 0.51 17.83 -11.69
N VAL A 106 1.54 18.23 -12.41
CA VAL A 106 2.24 19.50 -12.17
C VAL A 106 2.01 20.40 -13.38
N SER A 107 1.54 21.63 -13.16
CA SER A 107 1.38 22.64 -14.19
C SER A 107 1.90 24.00 -13.73
N LEU A 108 2.29 24.86 -14.66
CA LEU A 108 2.44 26.29 -14.37
C LEU A 108 1.05 26.90 -14.14
N ASN A 109 0.96 28.00 -13.39
CA ASN A 109 -0.30 28.73 -13.15
C ASN A 109 -1.00 29.25 -14.44
N ASN A 110 -0.32 29.19 -15.59
CA ASN A 110 -0.90 29.53 -16.89
C ASN A 110 -1.47 28.30 -17.63
N GLY A 111 -1.57 27.15 -16.96
CA GLY A 111 -2.14 25.90 -17.47
C GLY A 111 -1.17 25.01 -18.26
N GLN A 112 0.10 25.39 -18.39
CA GLN A 112 1.09 24.56 -19.12
C GLN A 112 1.49 23.33 -18.29
N PRO A 113 1.22 22.09 -18.74
CA PRO A 113 1.52 20.90 -17.96
C PRO A 113 3.00 20.53 -18.06
N LEU A 114 3.57 20.07 -16.95
CA LEU A 114 4.83 19.36 -16.93
C LEU A 114 4.62 18.00 -17.59
N THR A 115 5.48 17.65 -18.54
CA THR A 115 5.44 16.37 -19.22
C THR A 115 6.85 15.82 -19.36
N LYS A 116 6.97 14.60 -19.88
CA LYS A 116 8.25 13.98 -20.23
C LYS A 116 8.33 13.73 -21.72
N THR A 117 9.54 13.72 -22.27
CA THR A 117 9.77 13.32 -23.66
C THR A 117 9.27 11.91 -23.92
N GLN A 118 9.01 11.53 -25.17
CA GLN A 118 8.67 10.14 -25.51
C GLN A 118 9.73 9.14 -25.04
N SER A 119 11.00 9.59 -25.00
CA SER A 119 12.12 8.81 -24.46
C SER A 119 12.14 8.72 -22.93
N GLY A 120 11.31 9.49 -22.21
CA GLY A 120 11.22 9.55 -20.75
C GLY A 120 12.40 10.23 -20.05
N LYS A 121 13.39 10.72 -20.80
CA LYS A 121 14.68 11.20 -20.25
C LYS A 121 14.67 12.64 -19.76
N VAL A 122 13.75 13.47 -20.26
CA VAL A 122 13.74 14.91 -19.95
C VAL A 122 12.33 15.34 -19.62
N LEU A 123 12.18 16.03 -18.49
CA LEU A 123 10.95 16.72 -18.10
C LEU A 123 10.98 18.17 -18.62
N TYR A 124 9.84 18.64 -19.11
CA TYR A 124 9.68 20.01 -19.60
C TYR A 124 8.20 20.44 -19.54
N PHE A 125 7.97 21.74 -19.42
CA PHE A 125 6.61 22.29 -19.50
C PHE A 125 6.17 22.37 -20.96
N ASN A 126 5.07 21.68 -21.28
CA ASN A 126 4.51 21.67 -22.63
C ASN A 126 3.75 22.98 -22.89
N GLN A 127 3.85 23.51 -24.10
CA GLN A 127 3.08 24.68 -24.53
C GLN A 127 1.61 24.33 -24.81
N ASN A 128 1.32 23.06 -25.10
CA ASN A 128 -0.02 22.60 -25.38
C ASN A 128 -0.71 22.15 -24.09
N ILE A 129 -1.62 23.00 -23.60
CA ILE A 129 -2.45 22.86 -22.39
C ILE A 129 -3.40 21.65 -22.47
N ILE A 130 -3.65 21.13 -23.68
CA ILE A 130 -4.55 19.98 -23.92
C ILE A 130 -3.78 18.65 -23.89
N THR A 131 -2.44 18.69 -23.88
CA THR A 131 -1.63 17.45 -23.88
C THR A 131 -1.83 16.72 -22.57
N GLY A 132 -2.04 15.40 -22.65
CA GLY A 132 -2.31 14.55 -21.49
C GLY A 132 -1.33 14.80 -20.34
N ASN A 133 -1.90 15.10 -19.18
CA ASN A 133 -1.17 15.33 -17.94
C ASN A 133 -0.42 14.05 -17.57
N TYR A 134 0.91 14.09 -17.60
CA TYR A 134 1.71 12.98 -17.08
C TYR A 134 1.60 13.00 -15.56
N LYS A 135 1.33 11.82 -14.98
CA LYS A 135 1.25 11.63 -13.54
C LYS A 135 2.62 11.28 -13.00
N PHE A 136 3.23 12.18 -12.25
CA PHE A 136 4.54 11.96 -11.64
C PHE A 136 4.41 11.46 -10.21
N THR A 137 5.30 10.60 -9.77
CA THR A 137 5.49 10.42 -8.32
C THR A 137 6.36 11.53 -7.76
N ARG A 138 6.29 11.78 -6.46
CA ARG A 138 7.18 12.76 -5.81
C ARG A 138 8.65 12.42 -6.04
N LYS A 139 8.99 11.13 -5.99
CA LYS A 139 10.34 10.61 -6.24
C LYS A 139 10.82 10.90 -7.66
N GLU A 140 9.98 10.65 -8.67
CA GLU A 140 10.33 10.97 -10.07
C GLU A 140 10.66 12.46 -10.25
N LEU A 141 9.92 13.36 -9.59
CA LEU A 141 10.18 14.80 -9.63
C LEU A 141 11.49 15.16 -8.91
N GLU A 142 11.71 14.61 -7.73
CA GLU A 142 12.93 14.88 -6.94
C GLU A 142 14.19 14.36 -7.65
N GLU A 143 14.18 13.14 -8.17
CA GLU A 143 15.30 12.54 -8.91
C GLU A 143 15.63 13.29 -10.20
N ALA A 144 14.62 13.86 -10.86
CA ALA A 144 14.81 14.67 -12.05
C ALA A 144 15.22 16.13 -11.77
N GLY A 145 15.38 16.52 -10.51
CA GLY A 145 15.71 17.90 -10.12
C GLY A 145 14.52 18.87 -10.18
N PHE A 146 13.29 18.35 -10.29
CA PHE A 146 12.04 19.11 -10.25
C PHE A 146 11.40 19.13 -8.86
N GLY A 147 12.08 18.66 -7.80
CA GLY A 147 11.54 18.71 -6.42
C GLY A 147 11.12 20.11 -5.94
N TRP A 148 11.70 21.17 -6.52
CA TRP A 148 11.33 22.57 -6.21
C TRP A 148 9.89 22.94 -6.55
N VAL A 149 9.20 22.16 -7.40
CA VAL A 149 7.82 22.45 -7.82
C VAL A 149 6.86 22.50 -6.63
N PHE A 150 7.12 21.71 -5.58
CA PHE A 150 6.29 21.67 -4.37
C PHE A 150 6.37 22.94 -3.50
N ASP A 151 7.42 23.75 -3.66
CA ASP A 151 7.65 24.96 -2.88
C ASP A 151 7.44 26.25 -3.70
N CYS A 152 7.01 26.12 -4.96
CA CYS A 152 6.90 27.26 -5.89
C CYS A 152 5.46 27.77 -6.03
N PRO A 153 5.17 29.03 -5.66
CA PRO A 153 3.83 29.62 -5.83
C PRO A 153 3.37 29.75 -7.30
N GLY A 154 4.29 29.65 -8.25
CA GLY A 154 4.02 29.69 -9.69
C GLY A 154 3.57 28.35 -10.28
N ILE A 155 3.44 27.32 -9.45
CA ILE A 155 3.09 25.96 -9.82
C ILE A 155 1.74 25.58 -9.22
N GLU A 156 0.91 24.93 -10.03
CA GLU A 156 -0.26 24.20 -9.63
C GLU A 156 0.09 22.72 -9.52
N ILE A 157 -0.26 22.11 -8.38
CA ILE A 157 -0.08 20.68 -8.12
C ILE A 157 -1.44 20.08 -7.80
N GLU A 158 -1.83 19.08 -8.58
CA GLU A 158 -3.02 18.28 -8.34
C GLU A 158 -2.58 16.87 -7.94
N GLU A 159 -2.93 16.46 -6.71
CA GLU A 159 -2.75 15.08 -6.25
C GLU A 159 -3.83 14.20 -6.88
N VAL A 160 -3.42 13.09 -7.48
CA VAL A 160 -4.29 12.12 -8.16
C VAL A 160 -3.97 10.71 -7.71
N GLU A 161 -4.99 9.85 -7.71
CA GLU A 161 -4.88 8.39 -7.56
C GLU A 161 -4.29 7.77 -8.85
#